data_AF-A0A4R0VQC4-F1
#
_entry.id   AF-A0A4R0VQC4-F1
#
_cell.length_a   1.000
_cell.length_b   1.000
_cell.length_c   1.000
_cell.angle_alpha   90.00
_cell.angle_beta   90.00
_cell.angle_gamma   90.00
#
_symmetry.space_group_name_H-M   'P 1'
#
loop_
_entity.id
_entity.type
_entity.pdbx_description
1 polymer ?
#
loop_
_entity_poly.entity_id
_entity_poly.type
_entity_poly.pdbx_seq_one_letter_code
_entity_poly.pdbx_strand_id
1 'polypeptide(L)'
;MIGGDGINDESNKTAPPPYWFILISYYRWYMRPFSKKFCVGLVIAGIALNVLYWLAAETLHLCTGKFLLPSDFIFDYWKLPSMMIGFVMFLLFEKHHFSSKVVNWIAGSAFGVYLIHYHPVCHELWSTYLPVKNLIRLSHPILNGMACIAGIFLCCLLLDMARHVIFALTIDKHKGAFFDKLYAYAEKRKIMSILKATNTAITNL
;
A
#
# COMPACT_ATOMS: atom_id res chain seq x y z
N MET A 1 10.40 9.26 -40.64
CA MET A 1 9.04 9.00 -41.15
C MET A 1 8.84 7.50 -41.08
N ILE A 2 7.96 6.84 -40.33
CA ILE A 2 6.84 7.07 -39.39
C ILE A 2 6.83 5.71 -38.62
N GLY A 3 6.55 5.56 -37.33
CA GLY A 3 6.08 6.47 -36.31
C GLY A 3 6.40 5.87 -34.93
N GLY A 4 6.56 6.78 -33.97
CA GLY A 4 6.37 6.43 -32.57
C GLY A 4 4.89 6.15 -32.33
N ASP A 5 4.64 5.16 -31.47
CA ASP A 5 3.55 5.09 -30.48
C ASP A 5 3.47 3.64 -29.99
N GLY A 6 4.40 3.29 -29.10
CA GLY A 6 4.33 2.08 -28.28
C GLY A 6 4.17 2.36 -26.79
N ILE A 7 4.20 3.63 -26.39
CA ILE A 7 4.15 4.05 -24.98
C ILE A 7 2.71 4.41 -24.53
N ASN A 8 1.77 4.51 -25.47
CA ASN A 8 0.40 4.99 -25.18
C ASN A 8 -0.64 3.88 -24.98
N ASP A 9 -0.28 2.59 -25.11
CA ASP A 9 -1.24 1.48 -25.03
C ASP A 9 -1.24 0.74 -23.68
N GLU A 10 -0.19 0.92 -22.86
CA GLU A 10 -0.19 0.45 -21.46
C GLU A 10 -0.93 1.40 -20.52
N SER A 11 -1.00 2.71 -20.83
CA SER A 11 -1.69 3.69 -20.00
C SER A 11 -3.22 3.60 -20.07
N ASN A 12 -3.78 2.89 -21.06
CA ASN A 12 -5.23 2.73 -21.25
C ASN A 12 -5.79 1.44 -20.63
N LYS A 13 -4.92 0.54 -20.13
CA LYS A 13 -5.35 -0.74 -19.51
C LYS A 13 -5.33 -0.71 -17.97
N THR A 14 -4.97 0.43 -17.38
CA THR A 14 -4.73 0.57 -15.94
C THR A 14 -5.67 1.56 -15.26
N ALA A 15 -6.77 1.97 -15.90
CA ALA A 15 -7.86 2.54 -15.12
C ALA A 15 -8.46 1.39 -14.33
N PRO A 16 -8.45 1.40 -12.98
CA PRO A 16 -9.13 0.36 -12.26
C PRO A 16 -10.62 0.43 -12.60
N PRO A 17 -11.23 -0.53 -13.33
CA PRO A 17 -12.64 -0.43 -13.64
C PRO A 17 -13.44 -0.29 -12.34
N PRO A 18 -14.51 0.52 -12.34
CA PRO A 18 -15.27 0.91 -11.14
C PRO A 18 -16.01 -0.25 -10.46
N TYR A 19 -15.72 -1.51 -10.82
CA TYR A 19 -16.33 -2.72 -10.29
C TYR A 19 -16.28 -2.78 -8.76
N TRP A 20 -15.17 -2.36 -8.12
CA TRP A 20 -15.07 -2.30 -6.66
C TRP A 20 -16.12 -1.37 -6.04
N PHE A 21 -16.23 -0.15 -6.57
CA PHE A 21 -17.20 0.85 -6.09
C PHE A 21 -18.63 0.40 -6.32
N ILE A 22 -18.91 -0.20 -7.49
CA ILE A 22 -20.23 -0.76 -7.82
C ILE A 22 -20.58 -1.91 -6.87
N LEU A 23 -19.65 -2.84 -6.62
CA LEU A 23 -19.86 -4.00 -5.76
C LEU A 23 -20.12 -3.60 -4.30
N ILE A 24 -19.34 -2.65 -3.77
CA ILE A 24 -19.52 -2.12 -2.41
C ILE A 24 -20.85 -1.38 -2.30
N SER A 25 -21.19 -0.54 -3.28
CA SER A 25 -22.44 0.22 -3.26
C SER A 25 -23.66 -0.69 -3.36
N TYR A 26 -23.61 -1.70 -4.23
CA TYR A 26 -24.65 -2.72 -4.37
C TYR A 26 -24.84 -3.52 -3.08
N TYR A 27 -23.74 -3.99 -2.47
CA TYR A 27 -23.81 -4.73 -1.21
C TYR A 27 -24.44 -3.90 -0.09
N ARG A 28 -24.05 -2.62 0.03
CA ARG A 28 -24.56 -1.72 1.06
C ARG A 28 -26.06 -1.46 0.94
N TRP A 29 -26.59 -1.37 -0.28
CA TRP A 29 -28.00 -1.01 -0.52
C TRP A 29 -28.95 -2.20 -0.66
N TYR A 30 -28.48 -3.34 -1.17
CA TYR A 30 -29.37 -4.45 -1.56
C TYR A 30 -29.13 -5.77 -0.82
N MET A 31 -27.98 -5.98 -0.17
CA MET A 31 -27.68 -7.26 0.49
C MET A 31 -27.85 -7.26 2.00
N ARG A 32 -28.35 -8.39 2.52
CA ARG A 32 -28.38 -8.67 3.95
C ARG A 32 -26.96 -8.95 4.46
N PRO A 33 -26.63 -8.59 5.72
CA PRO A 33 -25.32 -8.82 6.27
C PRO A 33 -24.99 -10.31 6.28
N PHE A 34 -23.92 -10.71 5.58
CA PHE A 34 -23.42 -12.08 5.63
C PHE A 34 -23.00 -12.47 7.06
N SER A 35 -23.25 -13.74 7.40
CA SER A 35 -22.78 -14.35 8.65
C SER A 35 -21.26 -14.41 8.67
N LYS A 36 -20.64 -14.10 9.81
CA LYS A 36 -19.18 -14.10 9.98
C LYS A 36 -18.54 -15.45 9.59
N LYS A 37 -19.21 -16.56 9.91
CA LYS A 37 -18.76 -17.93 9.56
C LYS A 37 -18.71 -18.15 8.04
N PHE A 38 -19.69 -17.59 7.32
CA PHE A 38 -19.74 -17.66 5.86
C PHE A 38 -18.63 -16.82 5.22
N CYS A 39 -18.38 -15.61 5.72
CA CYS A 39 -17.27 -14.77 5.26
C CYS A 39 -15.92 -15.45 5.45
N VAL A 40 -15.65 -15.99 6.64
CA VAL A 40 -14.39 -16.70 6.93
C VAL A 40 -14.26 -17.93 6.03
N GLY A 41 -15.34 -18.70 5.84
CA GLY A 41 -15.36 -19.84 4.90
C GLY A 41 -15.01 -19.42 3.47
N LEU A 42 -15.54 -18.29 2.99
CA LEU A 42 -15.26 -17.78 1.65
C LEU A 42 -13.81 -17.32 1.48
N VAL A 43 -13.23 -16.69 2.50
CA VAL A 43 -11.81 -16.29 2.52
C VAL A 43 -10.91 -17.53 2.47
N ILE A 44 -11.19 -18.53 3.32
CA ILE A 44 -10.44 -19.80 3.33
C ILE A 44 -10.55 -20.50 1.98
N ALA A 45 -11.76 -20.55 1.39
CA ALA A 45 -11.97 -21.14 0.07
C ALA A 45 -11.21 -20.40 -1.03
N GLY A 46 -11.22 -19.07 -1.03
CA GLY A 46 -10.46 -18.25 -1.99
C GLY A 46 -8.95 -18.46 -1.87
N ILE A 47 -8.42 -18.49 -0.63
CA ILE A 47 -7.01 -18.78 -0.37
C ILE A 47 -6.66 -20.21 -0.80
N ALA A 48 -7.50 -21.20 -0.49
CA ALA A 48 -7.28 -22.59 -0.87
C ALA A 48 -7.25 -22.77 -2.39
N LEU A 49 -8.15 -22.11 -3.13
CA LEU A 49 -8.13 -22.10 -4.60
C LEU A 49 -6.86 -21.47 -5.15
N ASN A 50 -6.39 -20.38 -4.55
CA ASN A 50 -5.13 -19.75 -4.93
C ASN A 50 -3.96 -20.71 -4.70
N VAL A 51 -3.82 -21.26 -3.49
CA VAL A 51 -2.75 -22.22 -3.16
C VAL A 51 -2.78 -23.46 -4.06
N LEU A 52 -3.96 -24.01 -4.32
CA LEU A 52 -4.13 -25.15 -5.21
C LEU A 52 -3.67 -24.83 -6.64
N TYR A 53 -3.95 -23.63 -7.13
CA TYR A 53 -3.46 -23.17 -8.43
C TYR A 53 -1.92 -23.05 -8.45
N TRP A 54 -1.32 -22.46 -7.42
CA TRP A 54 0.14 -22.37 -7.31
C TRP A 54 0.80 -23.75 -7.27
N LEU A 55 0.24 -24.70 -6.52
CA LEU A 55 0.73 -26.08 -6.47
C LEU A 55 0.57 -26.80 -7.82
N ALA A 56 -0.56 -26.60 -8.51
CA ALA A 56 -0.77 -27.15 -9.85
C ALA A 56 0.19 -26.55 -10.88
N ALA A 57 0.53 -25.26 -10.76
CA ALA A 57 1.52 -24.62 -11.61
C ALA A 57 2.94 -25.18 -11.35
N GLU A 58 3.29 -25.46 -10.10
CA GLU A 58 4.57 -26.08 -9.73
C GLU A 58 4.69 -27.50 -10.27
N THR A 59 3.67 -28.34 -10.11
CA THR A 59 3.68 -29.73 -10.62
C THR A 59 3.73 -29.78 -12.14
N LEU A 60 3.03 -28.88 -12.81
CA LEU A 60 3.04 -28.78 -14.27
C LEU A 60 4.41 -28.31 -14.81
N HIS A 61 5.07 -27.41 -14.09
CA HIS A 61 6.43 -26.96 -14.39
C HIS A 61 7.44 -28.12 -14.29
N LEU A 62 7.35 -28.94 -13.23
CA LEU A 62 8.19 -30.12 -13.04
C LEU A 62 7.98 -31.18 -14.14
N CYS A 63 6.74 -31.37 -14.61
CA CYS A 63 6.42 -32.35 -15.66
C CYS A 63 6.76 -31.88 -17.09
N THR A 64 6.66 -30.58 -17.39
CA THR A 64 6.71 -30.08 -18.78
C THR A 64 8.01 -29.33 -19.10
N GLY A 65 8.76 -28.88 -18.09
CA GLY A 65 9.99 -28.08 -18.25
C GLY A 65 9.78 -26.71 -18.90
N LYS A 66 8.53 -26.37 -19.28
CA LYS A 66 8.13 -25.09 -19.84
C LYS A 66 7.49 -24.25 -18.73
N PHE A 67 7.99 -23.04 -18.57
CA PHE A 67 7.41 -22.04 -17.68
C PHE A 67 6.14 -21.51 -18.36
N LEU A 68 4.98 -21.87 -17.85
CA LEU A 68 3.80 -21.05 -18.10
C LEU A 68 4.09 -19.72 -17.43
N LEU A 69 4.20 -18.65 -18.21
CA LEU A 69 4.16 -17.31 -17.65
C LEU A 69 2.95 -17.27 -16.69
N PRO A 70 3.12 -16.84 -15.42
CA PRO A 70 2.03 -16.73 -14.44
C PRO A 70 0.89 -15.78 -14.86
N SER A 71 0.87 -15.34 -16.11
CA SER A 71 0.27 -14.09 -16.53
C SER A 71 -1.21 -14.18 -16.87
N ASP A 72 -1.76 -15.26 -17.46
CA ASP A 72 -2.90 -14.98 -18.35
C ASP A 72 -4.27 -15.62 -18.08
N PHE A 73 -4.44 -16.58 -17.17
CA PHE A 73 -5.75 -17.25 -17.12
C PHE A 73 -6.68 -16.85 -15.97
N ILE A 74 -6.30 -17.06 -14.70
CA ILE A 74 -7.28 -17.07 -13.60
C ILE A 74 -6.99 -16.10 -12.44
N PHE A 75 -5.73 -15.68 -12.22
CA PHE A 75 -5.31 -14.96 -11.01
C PHE A 75 -4.72 -13.57 -11.25
N ASP A 76 -5.17 -12.89 -12.30
CA ASP A 76 -4.88 -11.47 -12.48
C ASP A 76 -5.64 -10.60 -11.45
N TYR A 77 -5.16 -9.40 -11.14
CA TYR A 77 -5.68 -8.55 -10.04
C TYR A 77 -7.16 -8.16 -10.22
N TRP A 78 -7.68 -8.29 -11.44
CA TRP A 78 -9.08 -8.06 -11.82
C TRP A 78 -9.99 -9.29 -11.75
N LYS A 79 -9.46 -10.48 -11.46
CA LYS A 79 -10.21 -11.73 -11.61
C LYS A 79 -11.06 -12.04 -10.37
N LEU A 80 -12.16 -12.74 -10.62
CA LEU A 80 -13.19 -13.10 -9.63
C LEU A 80 -12.65 -13.63 -8.29
N PRO A 81 -11.66 -14.55 -8.24
CA PRO A 81 -11.16 -15.06 -6.97
C PRO A 81 -10.48 -13.98 -6.12
N SER A 82 -9.66 -13.11 -6.74
CA SER A 82 -8.96 -12.03 -6.05
C SER A 82 -9.93 -10.96 -5.55
N MET A 83 -10.88 -10.57 -6.41
CA MET A 83 -11.97 -9.64 -6.06
C MET A 83 -12.79 -10.16 -4.88
N MET A 84 -13.14 -11.45 -4.90
CA MET A 84 -13.91 -12.11 -3.84
C MET A 84 -13.16 -12.11 -2.50
N ILE A 85 -11.87 -12.46 -2.50
CA ILE A 85 -11.04 -12.45 -1.29
C ILE A 85 -10.95 -11.04 -0.72
N GLY A 86 -10.60 -10.05 -1.54
CA GLY A 86 -10.47 -8.66 -1.09
C GLY A 86 -11.78 -8.07 -0.57
N PHE A 87 -12.89 -8.32 -1.28
CA PHE A 87 -14.21 -7.85 -0.88
C PHE A 87 -14.65 -8.44 0.47
N VAL A 88 -14.49 -9.75 0.67
CA VAL A 88 -14.88 -10.39 1.94
C VAL A 88 -13.93 -10.01 3.07
N MET A 89 -12.64 -9.82 2.79
CA MET A 89 -11.69 -9.31 3.77
C MET A 89 -12.11 -7.92 4.26
N PHE A 90 -12.49 -7.02 3.35
CA PHE A 90 -13.02 -5.70 3.70
C PHE A 90 -14.28 -5.81 4.59
N LEU A 91 -15.25 -6.64 4.21
CA LEU A 91 -16.47 -6.85 4.99
C LEU A 91 -16.23 -7.46 6.38
N LEU A 92 -15.18 -8.27 6.52
CA LEU A 92 -14.81 -8.88 7.80
C LEU A 92 -14.25 -7.83 8.76
N PHE A 93 -13.42 -6.91 8.27
CA PHE A 93 -12.83 -5.83 9.06
C PHE A 93 -13.78 -4.64 9.29
N GLU A 94 -14.69 -4.35 8.36
CA GLU A 94 -15.74 -3.32 8.57
C GLU A 94 -16.57 -3.63 9.83
N LYS A 95 -16.87 -4.91 10.06
CA LYS A 95 -17.69 -5.37 11.19
C LYS A 95 -16.87 -5.59 12.48
N HIS A 96 -15.55 -5.42 12.45
CA HIS A 96 -14.68 -5.74 13.59
C HIS A 96 -13.70 -4.62 13.92
N HIS A 97 -13.99 -3.91 15.02
CA HIS A 97 -13.05 -2.96 15.60
C HIS A 97 -11.96 -3.69 16.39
N PHE A 98 -10.85 -4.00 15.72
CA PHE A 98 -9.65 -4.50 16.37
C PHE A 98 -8.60 -3.39 16.42
N SER A 99 -8.20 -2.97 17.63
CA SER A 99 -7.12 -2.01 17.82
C SER A 99 -5.89 -2.76 18.34
N SER A 100 -4.93 -3.00 17.45
CA SER A 100 -3.61 -3.51 17.80
C SER A 100 -2.55 -2.50 17.43
N LYS A 101 -1.66 -2.21 18.38
CA LYS A 101 -0.53 -1.29 18.19
C LYS A 101 0.35 -1.73 17.02
N VAL A 102 0.61 -3.03 16.87
CA VAL A 102 1.46 -3.58 15.81
C VAL A 102 0.79 -3.42 14.44
N VAL A 103 -0.50 -3.76 14.34
CA VAL A 103 -1.24 -3.65 13.07
C VAL A 103 -1.36 -2.20 12.64
N ASN A 104 -1.69 -1.30 13.57
CA ASN A 104 -1.79 0.13 13.27
C ASN A 104 -0.44 0.74 12.87
N TRP A 105 0.64 0.24 13.47
CA TRP A 105 2.00 0.65 13.10
C TRP A 105 2.37 0.19 11.69
N ILE A 106 2.15 -1.10 11.37
CA ILE A 106 2.39 -1.64 10.01
C ILE A 106 1.51 -0.92 8.97
N ALA A 107 0.25 -0.65 9.30
CA ALA A 107 -0.65 0.10 8.42
C ALA A 107 -0.17 1.54 8.16
N GLY A 108 0.38 2.21 9.18
CA GLY A 108 1.02 3.53 9.03
C GLY A 108 2.28 3.49 8.15
N SER A 109 3.05 2.41 8.23
CA SER A 109 4.28 2.21 7.45
C SER A 109 4.03 1.74 6.01
N ALA A 110 2.88 1.13 5.71
CA ALA A 110 2.58 0.56 4.40
C ALA A 110 2.68 1.59 3.26
N PHE A 111 2.25 2.83 3.51
CA PHE A 111 2.38 3.92 2.54
C PHE A 111 3.83 4.34 2.30
N GLY A 112 4.64 4.40 3.36
CA GLY A 112 6.08 4.70 3.25
C GLY A 112 6.82 3.62 2.45
N VAL A 113 6.54 2.35 2.75
CA VAL A 113 7.07 1.19 2.02
C VAL A 113 6.74 1.27 0.53
N TYR A 114 5.49 1.60 0.20
CA TYR A 114 5.05 1.76 -1.19
C TYR A 114 5.85 2.86 -1.92
N LEU A 115 6.01 4.04 -1.30
CA LEU A 115 6.77 5.15 -1.89
C LEU A 115 8.24 4.79 -2.13
N ILE A 116 8.86 4.11 -1.17
CA ILE A 116 10.27 3.67 -1.29
C ILE A 116 10.40 2.65 -2.41
N HIS A 117 9.47 1.69 -2.49
CA HIS A 117 9.51 0.65 -3.50
C HIS A 117 9.33 1.20 -4.93
N TYR A 118 8.39 2.14 -5.11
CA TYR A 118 8.10 2.74 -6.42
C TYR A 118 9.11 3.81 -6.84
N HIS A 119 10.01 4.22 -5.94
CA HIS A 119 11.04 5.21 -6.26
C HIS A 119 11.99 4.65 -7.34
N PRO A 120 12.27 5.41 -8.43
CA PRO A 120 13.00 4.89 -9.59
C PRO A 120 14.40 4.35 -9.24
N VAL A 121 15.11 5.02 -8.33
CA VAL A 121 16.43 4.57 -7.84
C VAL A 121 16.35 3.24 -7.10
N CYS A 122 15.30 3.00 -6.33
CA CYS A 122 15.11 1.74 -5.63
C CYS A 122 14.76 0.63 -6.62
N HIS A 123 13.89 0.91 -7.59
CA HIS A 123 13.55 -0.03 -8.65
C HIS A 123 14.79 -0.49 -9.46
N GLU A 124 15.69 0.43 -9.80
CA GLU A 124 16.97 0.09 -10.46
C GLU A 124 17.91 -0.72 -9.57
N LEU A 125 17.92 -0.43 -8.25
CA LEU A 125 18.67 -1.22 -7.29
C LEU A 125 18.15 -2.67 -7.27
N TRP A 126 16.84 -2.85 -7.17
CA TRP A 126 16.23 -4.18 -7.16
C TRP A 126 16.47 -4.93 -8.46
N SER A 127 16.39 -4.28 -9.61
CA SER A 127 16.66 -4.93 -10.89
C SER A 127 18.12 -5.39 -11.05
N THR A 128 19.05 -4.67 -10.40
CA THR A 128 20.49 -5.00 -10.41
C THR A 128 20.86 -6.10 -9.41
N TYR A 129 20.36 -6.02 -8.17
CA TYR A 129 20.68 -6.98 -7.10
C TYR A 129 19.84 -8.26 -7.15
N LEU A 130 18.62 -8.19 -7.68
CA LEU A 130 17.70 -9.31 -7.81
C LEU A 130 17.29 -9.49 -9.27
N PRO A 131 18.20 -9.97 -10.15
CA PRO A 131 17.83 -10.35 -11.50
C PRO A 131 16.83 -11.50 -11.42
N VAL A 132 15.54 -11.16 -11.51
CA VAL A 132 14.38 -12.06 -11.42
C VAL A 132 14.55 -13.28 -12.35
N LYS A 133 15.20 -13.06 -13.50
CA LYS A 133 15.57 -14.10 -14.47
C LYS A 133 16.44 -15.23 -13.89
N ASN A 134 17.33 -14.92 -12.95
CA ASN A 134 18.21 -15.91 -12.31
C ASN A 134 17.53 -16.63 -11.15
N LEU A 135 16.67 -15.95 -10.39
CA LEU A 135 15.89 -16.57 -9.30
C LEU A 135 14.87 -17.59 -9.81
N ILE A 136 14.29 -17.33 -10.99
CA ILE A 136 13.34 -18.24 -11.67
C ILE A 136 14.03 -19.52 -12.18
N ARG A 137 15.35 -19.53 -12.34
CA ARG A 137 16.10 -20.70 -12.84
C ARG A 137 16.43 -21.73 -11.76
N LEU A 138 16.21 -21.41 -10.48
CA LEU A 138 16.47 -22.33 -9.37
C LEU A 138 15.33 -23.35 -9.21
N SER A 139 15.64 -24.46 -8.52
CA SER A 139 14.79 -25.65 -8.36
C SER A 139 13.35 -25.41 -7.86
N HIS A 140 13.07 -24.28 -7.20
CA HIS A 140 11.73 -23.87 -6.75
C HIS A 140 11.48 -22.38 -7.07
N PRO A 141 11.09 -22.03 -8.30
CA PRO A 141 10.95 -20.63 -8.74
C PRO A 141 9.91 -19.86 -7.93
N ILE A 142 8.87 -20.53 -7.45
CA ILE A 142 7.74 -19.92 -6.73
C ILE A 142 8.15 -19.54 -5.30
N LEU A 143 8.79 -20.47 -4.56
CA LEU A 143 9.26 -20.21 -3.20
C LEU A 143 10.33 -19.11 -3.18
N ASN A 144 11.24 -19.13 -4.15
CA ASN A 144 12.25 -18.08 -4.29
C ASN A 144 11.64 -16.73 -4.66
N GLY A 145 10.57 -16.70 -5.47
CA GLY A 145 9.81 -15.49 -5.77
C GLY A 145 9.15 -14.91 -4.52
N MET A 146 8.48 -15.74 -3.72
CA MET A 146 7.89 -15.35 -2.44
C MET A 146 8.94 -14.81 -1.46
N ALA A 147 10.08 -15.50 -1.34
CA ALA A 147 11.19 -15.06 -0.49
C ALA A 147 11.79 -13.73 -0.96
N CYS A 148 11.90 -13.53 -2.28
CA CYS A 148 12.35 -12.28 -2.87
C CYS A 148 11.41 -11.11 -2.55
N ILE A 149 10.09 -11.29 -2.77
CA ILE A 149 9.08 -10.28 -2.45
C ILE A 149 9.09 -9.95 -0.95
N ALA A 150 9.14 -10.98 -0.10
CA ALA A 150 9.22 -10.80 1.34
C ALA A 150 10.51 -10.06 1.77
N GLY A 151 11.64 -10.37 1.13
CA GLY A 151 12.92 -9.71 1.37
C GLY A 151 12.88 -8.23 0.99
N ILE A 152 12.38 -7.89 -0.21
CA ILE A 152 12.20 -6.50 -0.66
C ILE A 152 11.30 -5.74 0.31
N PHE A 153 10.15 -6.33 0.66
CA PHE A 153 9.21 -5.72 1.60
C PHE A 153 9.86 -5.46 2.96
N LEU A 154 10.60 -6.44 3.49
CA LEU A 154 11.30 -6.29 4.77
C LEU A 154 12.38 -5.20 4.71
N CYS A 155 13.15 -5.13 3.63
CA CYS A 155 14.12 -4.05 3.42
C CYS A 155 13.45 -2.67 3.37
N CYS A 156 12.35 -2.53 2.62
CA CYS A 156 11.58 -1.29 2.58
C CYS A 156 10.97 -0.94 3.94
N LEU A 157 10.51 -1.93 4.71
CA LEU A 157 9.99 -1.74 6.06
C LEU A 157 11.11 -1.23 7.00
N LEU A 158 12.30 -1.81 6.94
CA LEU A 158 13.46 -1.36 7.72
C LEU A 158 13.88 0.07 7.37
N LEU A 159 13.84 0.44 6.09
CA LEU A 159 14.09 1.82 5.65
C LEU A 159 13.03 2.78 6.18
N ASP A 160 11.75 2.37 6.20
CA ASP A 160 10.69 3.17 6.80
C ASP A 160 10.86 3.31 8.33
N MET A 161 11.34 2.26 9.02
CA MET A 161 11.73 2.37 10.43
C MET A 161 12.87 3.38 10.62
N ALA A 162 13.91 3.32 9.78
CA ALA A 162 15.02 4.26 9.84
C ALA A 162 14.53 5.70 9.64
N ARG A 163 13.58 5.92 8.73
CA ARG A 163 12.89 7.20 8.56
C ARG A 163 12.22 7.67 9.86
N HIS A 164 11.44 6.80 10.51
CA HIS A 164 10.83 7.13 11.81
C HIS A 164 11.85 7.47 12.89
N VAL A 165 12.99 6.77 12.95
CA VAL A 165 14.08 7.04 13.90
C VAL A 165 14.80 8.35 13.58
N ILE A 166 15.07 8.66 12.31
CA ILE A 166 15.68 9.92 11.87
C ILE A 166 14.77 11.10 12.21
N PHE A 167 13.46 10.97 11.99
CA PHE A 167 12.49 11.98 12.39
C PHE A 167 12.37 12.10 13.91
N ALA A 168 12.43 10.99 14.65
CA ALA A 168 12.48 11.02 16.10
C ALA A 168 13.74 11.75 16.61
N LEU A 169 14.91 11.49 16.03
CA LEU A 169 16.16 12.10 16.46
C LEU A 169 16.32 13.56 16.00
N THR A 170 15.83 13.89 14.81
CA THR A 170 16.04 15.21 14.18
C THR A 170 14.92 16.20 14.52
N ILE A 171 13.66 15.77 14.42
CA ILE A 171 12.48 16.63 14.62
C ILE A 171 11.97 16.55 16.06
N ASP A 172 12.00 15.38 16.70
CA ASP A 172 11.47 15.20 18.06
C ASP A 172 12.38 15.77 19.17
N LYS A 173 13.66 16.02 18.88
CA LYS A 173 14.55 16.75 19.82
C LYS A 173 14.07 18.20 20.09
N HIS A 174 13.24 18.75 19.20
CA HIS A 174 12.59 20.06 19.37
C HIS A 174 11.08 19.95 19.13
N LYS A 175 10.40 18.96 19.71
CA LYS A 175 8.94 19.01 19.81
C LYS A 175 8.51 20.33 20.44
N GLY A 176 7.74 21.13 19.71
CA GLY A 176 7.21 22.40 20.19
C GLY A 176 8.10 23.62 19.91
N ALA A 177 9.42 23.59 20.06
CA ALA A 177 10.21 24.84 20.11
C ALA A 177 10.09 25.76 18.87
N PHE A 178 9.95 25.23 17.65
CA PHE A 178 9.71 26.05 16.47
C PHE A 178 8.26 26.55 16.39
N PHE A 179 7.31 25.68 16.76
CA PHE A 179 5.89 26.02 16.84
C PHE A 179 5.62 27.05 17.95
N ASP A 180 6.20 26.89 19.13
CA ASP A 180 6.14 27.81 20.27
C ASP A 180 6.80 29.15 19.95
N LYS A 181 7.91 29.14 19.20
CA LYS A 181 8.54 30.39 18.71
C LYS A 181 7.63 31.11 17.71
N LEU A 182 7.02 30.39 16.78
CA LEU A 182 6.05 30.96 15.83
C LEU A 182 4.80 31.47 16.54
N TYR A 183 4.30 30.72 17.52
CA TYR A 183 3.14 31.08 18.33
C TYR A 183 3.41 32.35 19.14
N ALA A 184 4.53 32.39 19.86
CA ALA A 184 4.95 33.58 20.63
C ALA A 184 5.21 34.81 19.73
N TYR A 185 5.73 34.60 18.51
CA TYR A 185 5.90 35.70 17.54
C TYR A 185 4.56 36.24 17.03
N ALA A 186 3.62 35.36 16.71
CA ALA A 186 2.27 35.74 16.29
C ALA A 186 1.50 36.47 17.40
N GLU A 187 1.64 36.01 18.65
CA GLU A 187 1.01 36.62 19.83
C GLU A 187 1.56 38.03 20.11
N LYS A 188 2.89 38.21 20.09
CA LYS A 188 3.52 39.53 20.24
C LYS A 188 3.07 40.52 19.18
N ARG A 189 2.94 40.08 17.92
CA ARG A 189 2.49 40.94 16.81
C ARG A 189 1.04 41.38 17.00
N LYS A 190 0.18 40.48 17.49
CA LYS A 190 -1.23 40.79 17.78
C LYS A 190 -1.36 41.78 18.93
N ILE A 191 -0.67 41.57 20.04
CA ILE A 191 -0.68 42.48 21.19
C ILE A 191 -0.16 43.88 20.79
N MET A 192 0.91 43.95 20.01
CA MET A 192 1.48 45.22 19.55
C MET A 192 0.52 45.99 18.61
N SER A 193 -0.25 45.28 17.77
CA SER A 193 -1.29 45.92 16.94
C SER A 193 -2.44 46.50 17.78
N ILE A 194 -2.85 45.80 18.84
CA ILE A 194 -3.92 46.26 19.75
C ILE A 194 -3.45 47.49 20.54
N LEU A 195 -2.24 47.44 21.13
CA LEU A 195 -1.67 48.58 21.85
C LEU A 195 -1.54 49.82 20.95
N LYS A 196 -1.12 49.64 19.69
CA LYS A 196 -1.04 50.76 18.74
C LYS A 196 -2.41 51.34 18.43
N ALA A 197 -3.43 50.51 18.22
CA ALA A 197 -4.80 50.96 17.99
C ALA A 197 -5.37 51.73 19.21
N THR A 198 -5.17 51.22 20.43
CA THR A 198 -5.64 51.86 21.66
C THR A 198 -4.92 53.18 21.93
N ASN A 199 -3.60 53.24 21.75
CA ASN A 199 -2.82 54.46 21.98
C ASN A 199 -3.21 55.56 20.98
N THR A 200 -3.52 55.19 19.72
CA THR A 200 -3.99 56.13 18.70
C THR A 200 -5.40 56.65 19.02
N ALA A 201 -6.27 55.84 19.62
CA ALA A 201 -7.61 56.28 20.04
C ALA A 201 -7.57 57.25 21.22
N ILE A 202 -6.62 57.07 22.16
CA ILE A 202 -6.46 57.95 23.33
C ILE A 202 -5.84 59.30 22.93
N THR A 203 -4.92 59.34 21.96
CA THR A 203 -4.31 60.60 21.50
C THR A 203 -5.23 61.47 20.62
N ASN A 204 -6.36 60.96 20.18
CA ASN A 204 -7.35 61.68 19.36
C ASN A 204 -8.60 62.12 20.15
N LEU A 205 -8.55 62.00 21.49
CA LEU A 205 -9.55 62.48 22.46
C LEU A 205 -8.96 63.66 23.23
#